data_AF-A0A1G1SWP3-F1
#
_entry.id   AF-A0A1G1SWP3-F1
#
_cell.length_a   1.000
_cell.length_b   1.000
_cell.length_c   1.000
_cell.angle_alpha   90.00
_cell.angle_beta   90.00
_cell.angle_gamma   90.00
#
_symmetry.space_group_name_H-M   'P 1'
#
loop_
_entity.id
_entity.type
_entity.pdbx_description
1 polymer ?
#
loop_
_entity_poly.entity_id
_entity_poly.type
_entity_poly.pdbx_seq_one_letter_code
_entity_poly.pdbx_strand_id
1 'polypeptide(L)'
;MTELTTTTPDGLHITVRMPDNHAWVRESLEKACAAEARRQLADTPTPDPAYAVPRAADILDLHPETLRDYMRLPDHHPRRLHYMPGESSRGDRILLSQIHDWQRRNRTDATLATAPAARVRGRRPAGQ
;
A
#
# COMPACT_ATOMS: atom_id res chain seq x y z
N MET A 1 29.39 43.46 -1.31
CA MET A 1 28.87 43.54 -2.68
C MET A 1 29.82 42.74 -3.52
N THR A 2 29.37 41.70 -4.22
CA THR A 2 30.28 40.80 -4.96
C THR A 2 30.44 41.30 -6.38
N GLU A 3 31.67 41.60 -6.77
CA GLU A 3 32.01 42.05 -8.12
C GLU A 3 32.71 40.91 -8.87
N LEU A 4 32.11 40.49 -9.99
CA LEU A 4 32.73 39.54 -10.91
C LEU A 4 33.20 40.35 -12.13
N THR A 5 34.52 40.43 -12.30
CA THR A 5 35.12 41.06 -13.48
C THR A 5 35.61 39.96 -14.42
N THR A 6 35.13 40.00 -15.66
CA THR A 6 35.61 39.13 -16.74
C THR A 6 35.99 39.98 -17.93
N THR A 7 37.02 39.55 -18.67
CA THR A 7 37.49 40.24 -19.87
C THR A 7 37.12 39.38 -21.07
N THR A 8 36.36 39.94 -22.02
CA THR A 8 36.00 39.22 -23.24
C THR A 8 37.20 39.09 -24.19
N PRO A 9 37.14 38.20 -25.19
CA PRO A 9 38.23 38.00 -26.15
C PRO A 9 38.62 39.26 -26.94
N ASP A 10 37.67 40.17 -27.18
CA ASP A 10 37.90 41.49 -27.81
C ASP A 10 38.48 42.54 -26.86
N GLY A 11 38.90 42.16 -25.65
CA GLY A 11 39.53 43.05 -24.67
C GLY A 11 38.56 43.95 -23.91
N LEU A 12 37.24 43.72 -24.00
CA LEU A 12 36.26 44.48 -23.22
C LEU A 12 36.21 43.97 -21.78
N HIS A 13 36.47 44.86 -20.83
CA HIS A 13 36.31 44.58 -19.41
C HIS A 13 34.85 44.73 -19.01
N ILE A 14 34.23 43.62 -18.61
CA ILE A 14 32.86 43.59 -18.10
C ILE A 14 32.92 43.33 -16.60
N THR A 15 32.51 44.32 -15.80
CA THR A 15 32.34 44.17 -14.36
C THR A 15 30.87 44.03 -14.04
N VAL A 16 30.47 42.87 -13.56
CA VAL A 16 29.11 42.61 -13.08
C VAL A 16 29.09 42.76 -11.56
N ARG A 17 28.33 43.76 -11.10
CA ARG A 17 28.08 44.03 -9.68
C ARG A 17 26.85 43.25 -9.23
N MET A 18 27.05 42.26 -8.36
CA MET A 18 25.95 41.51 -7.76
C MET A 18 25.69 42.01 -6.33
N PRO A 19 24.42 42.26 -5.96
CA PRO A 19 24.05 42.59 -4.58
C PRO A 19 24.29 41.39 -3.66
N ASP A 20 24.81 41.62 -2.45
CA ASP A 20 25.10 40.55 -1.46
C ASP A 20 23.87 39.79 -1.00
N ASN A 21 22.69 40.43 -1.07
CA ASN A 21 21.44 39.79 -0.78
C ASN A 21 20.96 39.03 -2.03
N HIS A 22 21.46 37.81 -2.17
CA HIS A 22 21.06 36.88 -3.22
C HIS A 22 19.67 36.28 -2.96
N ALA A 23 18.66 37.12 -2.69
CA ALA A 23 17.29 36.70 -2.47
C ALA A 23 16.76 35.83 -3.64
N TRP A 24 17.17 36.14 -4.86
CA TRP A 24 16.85 35.37 -6.06
C TRP A 24 17.48 33.96 -6.07
N VAL A 25 18.67 33.78 -5.49
CA VAL A 25 19.32 32.46 -5.35
C VAL A 25 18.54 31.62 -4.36
N ARG A 26 18.16 32.20 -3.21
CA ARG A 26 17.32 31.52 -2.22
C ARG A 26 15.99 31.08 -2.83
N GLU A 27 15.29 31.98 -3.52
CA GLU A 27 14.03 31.66 -4.19
C GLU A 27 14.21 30.57 -5.26
N SER A 28 15.30 30.60 -6.01
CA SER A 28 15.62 29.58 -7.02
C SER A 28 15.91 28.21 -6.38
N LEU A 29 16.65 28.19 -5.27
CA LEU A 29 16.92 26.96 -4.51
C LEU A 29 15.65 26.40 -3.89
N GLU A 30 14.79 27.24 -3.32
CA GLU A 30 13.49 26.83 -2.76
C GLU A 30 12.59 26.23 -3.85
N LYS A 31 12.53 26.86 -5.03
CA LYS A 31 11.79 26.32 -6.19
C LYS A 31 12.36 24.99 -6.67
N ALA A 32 13.69 24.85 -6.73
CA ALA A 32 14.34 23.61 -7.12
C ALA A 32 14.09 22.49 -6.09
N CYS A 33 14.23 22.76 -4.80
CA CYS A 33 13.90 21.83 -3.72
C CYS A 33 12.42 21.41 -3.75
N ALA A 34 11.50 22.35 -3.96
CA ALA A 34 10.07 22.04 -4.07
C ALA A 34 9.76 21.18 -5.30
N ALA A 35 10.42 21.43 -6.43
CA ALA A 35 10.27 20.62 -7.64
C ALA A 35 10.78 19.19 -7.42
N GLU A 36 11.93 19.04 -6.76
CA GLU A 36 12.52 17.74 -6.47
C GLU A 36 11.70 16.96 -5.44
N ALA A 37 11.22 17.60 -4.38
CA ALA A 37 10.33 16.99 -3.40
C ALA A 37 9.05 16.45 -4.05
N ARG A 38 8.48 17.18 -5.02
CA ARG A 38 7.31 16.71 -5.79
C ARG A 38 7.61 15.49 -6.64
N ARG A 39 8.79 15.43 -7.26
CA ARG A 39 9.23 14.25 -8.03
C ARG A 39 9.40 13.03 -7.12
N GLN A 40 10.06 13.21 -5.99
CA GLN A 40 10.24 12.12 -5.02
C GLN A 40 8.90 11.61 -4.47
N LEU A 41 7.95 12.49 -4.18
CA LEU A 41 6.59 12.10 -3.78
C LEU A 41 5.85 11.36 -4.90
N ALA A 42 6.02 11.75 -6.16
CA ALA A 42 5.41 11.08 -7.30
C ALA A 42 6.00 9.68 -7.55
N ASP A 43 7.30 9.50 -7.32
CA ASP A 43 8.00 8.22 -7.45
C ASP A 43 7.86 7.32 -6.20
N THR A 44 7.27 7.84 -5.13
CA THR A 44 7.03 7.04 -3.92
C THR A 44 5.91 6.03 -4.19
N PRO A 45 6.15 4.71 -3.97
CA PRO A 45 5.12 3.71 -4.17
C PRO A 45 3.93 4.00 -3.24
N THR A 46 2.72 3.90 -3.79
CA THR A 46 1.50 4.11 -3.00
C THR A 46 1.46 3.09 -1.85
N PRO A 47 1.28 3.53 -0.59
CA PRO A 47 1.21 2.61 0.53
C PRO A 47 -0.02 1.71 0.42
N ASP A 48 0.10 0.48 0.92
CA ASP A 48 -0.99 -0.49 0.92
C ASP A 48 -2.19 0.03 1.73
N PRO A 49 -3.39 0.18 1.12
CA PRO A 49 -4.56 0.70 1.81
C PRO A 49 -4.97 -0.17 3.01
N ALA A 50 -5.19 0.47 4.16
CA ALA A 50 -5.63 -0.18 5.39
C ALA A 50 -7.11 0.10 5.68
N TYR A 51 -7.94 -0.94 5.68
CA TYR A 51 -9.39 -0.84 5.90
C TYR A 51 -9.78 -1.21 7.32
N ALA A 52 -10.79 -0.54 7.87
CA ALA A 52 -11.45 -1.00 9.10
C ALA A 52 -12.26 -2.28 8.82
N VAL A 53 -12.50 -3.08 9.86
CA VAL A 53 -13.25 -4.34 9.80
C VAL A 53 -14.57 -4.23 9.00
N PRO A 54 -15.46 -3.23 9.22
CA PRO A 54 -16.71 -3.15 8.46
C PRO A 54 -16.46 -2.98 6.95
N ARG A 55 -15.49 -2.14 6.58
CA ARG A 55 -15.18 -1.88 5.17
C ARG A 55 -14.51 -3.09 4.50
N ALA A 56 -13.66 -3.80 5.22
CA ALA A 56 -13.07 -5.04 4.73
C ALA A 56 -14.12 -6.14 4.55
N ALA A 57 -15.14 -6.17 5.41
CA ALA A 57 -16.27 -7.09 5.29
C ALA A 57 -17.09 -6.81 4.01
N ASP A 58 -17.34 -5.53 3.69
CA ASP A 58 -17.98 -5.13 2.43
C ASP A 58 -17.18 -5.61 1.20
N ILE A 59 -15.85 -5.46 1.23
CA ILE A 59 -14.97 -5.88 0.12
C ILE A 59 -15.03 -7.39 -0.11
N LEU A 60 -15.17 -8.17 0.97
CA LEU A 60 -15.23 -9.62 0.94
C LEU A 60 -16.64 -10.18 0.78
N ASP A 61 -17.67 -9.33 0.77
CA ASP A 61 -19.09 -9.72 0.80
C ASP A 61 -19.41 -10.66 1.98
N LEU A 62 -18.92 -10.30 3.17
CA LEU A 62 -19.09 -11.06 4.41
C LEU A 62 -19.72 -10.21 5.51
N HIS A 63 -20.31 -10.86 6.52
CA HIS A 63 -20.73 -10.18 7.73
C HIS A 63 -19.50 -9.74 8.56
N PRO A 64 -19.48 -8.53 9.15
CA PRO A 64 -18.34 -8.06 9.95
C PRO A 64 -17.98 -8.97 11.14
N GLU A 65 -18.95 -9.65 11.74
CA GLU A 65 -18.68 -10.64 12.80
C GLU A 65 -17.99 -11.88 12.26
N THR A 66 -18.42 -12.41 11.12
CA THR A 66 -17.74 -13.54 10.45
C THR A 66 -16.29 -13.18 10.12
N LEU A 67 -16.04 -11.94 9.71
CA LEU A 67 -14.68 -11.46 9.48
C LEU A 67 -13.83 -11.47 10.76
N ARG A 68 -14.41 -11.01 11.89
CA ARG A 68 -13.75 -11.06 13.20
C ARG A 68 -13.47 -12.49 13.64
N ASP A 69 -14.36 -13.43 13.35
CA ASP A 69 -14.11 -14.85 13.65
C ASP A 69 -12.88 -15.36 12.89
N TYR A 70 -12.75 -15.03 11.60
CA TYR A 70 -11.55 -15.37 10.82
C TYR A 70 -10.26 -14.71 11.35
N MET A 71 -10.35 -13.51 11.94
CA MET A 71 -9.22 -12.83 12.57
C MET A 71 -8.80 -13.50 13.89
N ARG A 72 -9.75 -14.08 14.62
CA ARG A 72 -9.52 -14.72 15.94
C ARG A 72 -9.01 -16.16 15.83
N LEU A 73 -8.93 -16.71 14.63
CA LEU A 73 -8.41 -18.06 14.42
C LEU A 73 -6.93 -18.19 14.85
N PRO A 74 -6.48 -19.38 15.26
CA PRO A 74 -5.09 -19.63 15.59
C PRO A 74 -4.14 -19.32 14.42
N ASP A 75 -2.89 -18.93 14.71
CA ASP A 75 -1.91 -18.50 13.67
C ASP A 75 -1.66 -19.56 12.59
N HIS A 76 -1.79 -20.84 12.96
CA HIS A 76 -1.61 -21.98 12.07
C HIS A 76 -2.87 -22.35 11.28
N HIS A 77 -4.00 -21.68 11.51
CA HIS A 77 -5.24 -22.03 10.84
C HIS A 77 -5.22 -21.53 9.38
N PRO A 78 -5.50 -22.39 8.38
CA PRO A 78 -5.38 -22.04 6.97
C PRO A 78 -6.29 -20.87 6.55
N ARG A 79 -7.47 -20.75 7.19
CA ARG A 79 -8.44 -19.68 6.95
C ARG A 79 -8.24 -18.42 7.79
N ARG A 80 -7.16 -18.32 8.58
CA ARG A 80 -6.93 -17.12 9.39
C ARG A 80 -6.73 -15.90 8.49
N LEU A 81 -7.45 -14.82 8.81
CA LEU A 81 -7.24 -13.52 8.21
C LEU A 81 -6.26 -12.71 9.05
N HIS A 82 -5.16 -12.29 8.43
CA HIS A 82 -4.18 -11.44 9.09
C HIS A 82 -4.66 -9.98 9.11
N TYR A 83 -4.32 -9.29 10.18
CA TYR A 83 -4.69 -7.90 10.41
C TYR A 83 -3.58 -7.19 11.18
N MET A 84 -3.57 -5.87 11.09
CA MET A 84 -2.75 -4.99 11.89
C MET A 84 -3.55 -4.53 13.11
N PRO A 85 -3.07 -4.75 14.33
CA PRO A 85 -3.73 -4.21 15.52
C PRO A 85 -3.71 -2.68 15.44
N GLY A 86 -4.88 -2.07 15.62
CA GLY A 86 -4.98 -0.61 15.62
C GLY A 86 -4.50 -0.01 16.94
N GLU A 87 -3.94 1.19 16.89
CA GLU A 87 -3.79 2.01 18.10
C GLU A 87 -5.20 2.28 18.67
N SER A 88 -5.35 2.07 19.98
CA SER A 88 -6.53 1.54 20.68
C SER A 88 -7.91 2.19 20.44
N SER A 89 -7.98 3.34 19.78
CA SER A 89 -9.23 4.06 19.48
C SER A 89 -9.71 3.91 18.03
N ARG A 90 -8.87 3.48 17.09
CA ARG A 90 -9.24 3.33 15.67
C ARG A 90 -9.58 1.91 15.25
N GLY A 91 -9.39 0.95 16.15
CA GLY A 91 -9.65 -0.48 15.96
C GLY A 91 -8.75 -1.14 14.91
N ASP A 92 -8.84 -2.46 14.85
CA ASP A 92 -8.05 -3.29 13.96
C ASP A 92 -8.20 -2.93 12.48
N ARG A 93 -7.09 -3.05 11.74
CA ARG A 93 -7.00 -2.71 10.32
C ARG A 93 -6.58 -3.91 9.50
N ILE A 94 -7.13 -4.01 8.30
CA ILE A 94 -6.83 -5.10 7.36
C ILE A 94 -6.32 -4.45 6.08
N LEU A 95 -5.09 -4.79 5.70
CA LEU A 95 -4.48 -4.29 4.48
C LEU A 95 -5.12 -4.92 3.24
N LEU A 96 -5.14 -4.20 2.11
CA LEU A 96 -5.69 -4.72 0.86
C LEU A 96 -4.92 -5.95 0.37
N SER A 97 -3.59 -5.97 0.52
CA SER A 97 -2.79 -7.16 0.22
C SER A 97 -3.24 -8.39 1.01
N GLN A 98 -3.52 -8.23 2.30
CA GLN A 98 -3.96 -9.31 3.19
C GLN A 98 -5.34 -9.85 2.79
N ILE A 99 -6.25 -8.96 2.38
CA ILE A 99 -7.56 -9.35 1.83
C ILE A 99 -7.37 -10.21 0.58
N HIS A 100 -6.53 -9.76 -0.36
CA HIS A 100 -6.28 -10.51 -1.60
C HIS A 100 -5.55 -11.84 -1.35
N ASP A 101 -4.58 -11.88 -0.44
CA ASP A 101 -3.90 -13.11 -0.05
C ASP A 101 -4.86 -14.11 0.58
N TRP A 102 -5.74 -13.66 1.47
CA TRP A 102 -6.76 -14.50 2.05
C TRP A 102 -7.75 -15.00 0.99
N GLN A 103 -8.23 -14.15 0.08
CA GLN A 103 -9.08 -14.57 -1.04
C GLN A 103 -8.38 -15.60 -1.92
N ARG A 104 -7.10 -15.40 -2.26
CA ARG A 104 -6.33 -16.38 -3.07
C ARG A 104 -6.27 -17.73 -2.39
N ARG A 105 -5.98 -17.78 -1.09
CA ARG A 105 -5.93 -19.04 -0.32
C ARG A 105 -7.28 -19.74 -0.26
N ASN A 106 -8.36 -19.00 -0.01
CA ASN A 106 -9.70 -19.57 0.21
C ASN A 106 -10.51 -19.79 -1.09
N ARG A 107 -10.12 -19.17 -2.22
CA ARG A 107 -10.76 -19.42 -3.53
C ARG A 107 -10.49 -20.85 -4.02
N THR A 108 -9.34 -21.42 -3.67
CA THR A 108 -8.96 -22.81 -4.02
C THR A 108 -9.90 -23.85 -3.37
N ASP A 109 -10.40 -23.57 -2.17
CA ASP A 109 -11.36 -24.43 -1.45
C ASP A 109 -12.75 -24.45 -2.11
N ALA A 110 -13.22 -23.31 -2.62
CA ALA A 110 -14.55 -23.19 -3.23
C ALA A 110 -14.69 -24.05 -4.50
N THR A 111 -13.61 -24.20 -5.26
CA THR A 111 -13.58 -25.04 -6.47
C THR A 111 -13.69 -26.53 -6.15
N LEU A 112 -13.10 -26.99 -5.04
CA LEU A 112 -13.14 -28.40 -4.62
C LEU A 112 -14.52 -28.81 -4.06
N ALA A 113 -15.25 -27.90 -3.41
CA ALA A 113 -16.58 -28.16 -2.86
C ALA A 113 -17.69 -28.29 -3.92
N THR A 114 -17.44 -27.84 -5.16
CA THR A 114 -18.44 -27.88 -6.26
C THR A 114 -18.36 -29.18 -7.08
N ALA A 115 -17.42 -30.07 -6.81
CA ALA A 115 -17.45 -31.40 -7.38
C ALA A 115 -18.64 -32.18 -6.80
N PRO A 116 -19.63 -32.62 -7.60
CA PRO A 116 -20.77 -33.36 -7.08
C PRO A 116 -20.23 -34.63 -6.42
N ALA A 117 -20.49 -34.76 -5.11
CA ALA A 117 -20.18 -35.97 -4.37
C ALA A 117 -20.80 -37.16 -5.10
N ALA A 118 -19.97 -38.00 -5.70
CA ALA A 118 -20.40 -39.27 -6.28
C ALA A 118 -21.10 -40.05 -5.17
N ARG A 119 -22.43 -40.18 -5.28
CA ARG A 119 -23.23 -41.02 -4.39
C ARG A 119 -22.74 -42.46 -4.55
N VAL A 120 -21.79 -42.87 -3.70
CA VAL A 120 -21.43 -44.27 -3.55
C VAL A 120 -22.63 -44.97 -2.92
N ARG A 121 -23.46 -45.57 -3.78
CA ARG A 121 -24.58 -46.42 -3.39
C ARG A 121 -23.99 -47.58 -2.58
N GLY A 122 -24.21 -47.55 -1.26
CA GLY A 122 -23.80 -48.62 -0.36
C GLY A 122 -24.38 -49.96 -0.82
N ARG A 123 -23.50 -50.86 -1.27
CA ARG A 123 -23.83 -52.27 -1.48
C ARG A 123 -23.76 -52.95 -0.11
N ARG A 124 -24.92 -53.21 0.47
CA ARG A 124 -25.12 -53.97 1.71
C ARG A 124 -24.56 -55.40 1.51
N PRO A 125 -23.70 -55.95 2.38
CA PRO A 125 -23.33 -57.36 2.30
C PRO A 125 -24.50 -58.19 2.81
N ALA A 126 -25.02 -59.09 1.98
CA ALA A 126 -25.93 -60.15 2.40
C ALA A 126 -25.07 -61.33 2.85
N GLY A 127 -25.11 -61.64 4.14
CA GLY A 127 -24.63 -62.90 4.67
C GLY A 127 -25.69 -63.98 4.47
N GLN A 128 -25.27 -65.09 3.86
CA GLN A 128 -25.53 -66.49 4.27
C GLN A 128 -24.76 -67.41 3.33
#